data_AF-A0A0N4U4U2-F1
#
_entry.id   AF-A0A0N4U4U2-F1
#
_cell.length_a   1.000
_cell.length_b   1.000
_cell.length_c   1.000
_cell.angle_alpha   90.00
_cell.angle_beta   90.00
_cell.angle_gamma   90.00
#
_symmetry.space_group_name_H-M   'P 1'
#
loop_
_entity.id
_entity.type
_entity.pdbx_description
1 polymer ?
#
loop_
_entity_poly.entity_id
_entity_poly.type
_entity_poly.pdbx_seq_one_letter_code
_entity_poly.pdbx_strand_id
1 'polypeptide(L)'
;MAKTLKHFHINCSLWRNNFLQFLHERGGPPKRRSRSNDKKPISGQSCFKGIVLKLVIRHPKKPNSGNRKCAIVRLSNGKEICAYIPGVGHNLQEHSHVLVEGGRRRDLIAVRANIVRGKLDCAPVKGRK
;
A
#
# COMPACT_ATOMS: atom_id res chain seq x y z
N MET A 1 -30.37 -43.90 0.86
CA MET A 1 -29.96 -44.47 2.16
C MET A 1 -29.52 -43.33 3.07
N ALA A 2 -30.35 -42.95 4.04
CA ALA A 2 -30.04 -41.89 5.01
C ALA A 2 -29.00 -42.41 6.02
N LYS A 3 -27.88 -41.67 6.17
CA LYS A 3 -26.84 -41.99 7.15
C LYS A 3 -27.33 -41.57 8.54
N THR A 4 -27.48 -42.54 9.42
CA THR A 4 -28.01 -42.46 10.79
C THR A 4 -27.17 -41.56 11.70
N LEU A 5 -27.80 -40.51 12.20
CA LEU A 5 -27.38 -39.71 13.35
C LEU A 5 -27.52 -40.58 14.62
N LYS A 6 -26.40 -41.02 15.22
CA LYS A 6 -26.41 -41.55 16.59
C LYS A 6 -26.11 -40.43 17.57
N HIS A 7 -27.18 -40.06 18.27
CA HIS A 7 -27.23 -39.28 19.48
C HIS A 7 -26.46 -40.00 20.60
N PHE A 8 -25.51 -39.33 21.25
CA PHE A 8 -25.03 -39.75 22.57
C PHE A 8 -24.88 -38.49 23.44
N HIS A 9 -25.88 -38.28 24.28
CA HIS A 9 -25.83 -37.41 25.43
C HIS A 9 -24.94 -38.07 26.49
N ILE A 10 -23.83 -37.45 26.85
CA ILE A 10 -23.17 -37.69 28.14
C ILE A 10 -22.87 -36.33 28.76
N ASN A 11 -23.56 -36.06 29.86
CA ASN A 11 -23.25 -35.04 30.85
C ASN A 11 -21.75 -35.11 31.20
N CYS A 12 -20.98 -34.07 30.89
CA CYS A 12 -19.66 -33.93 31.48
C CYS A 12 -19.38 -32.46 31.76
N SER A 13 -19.45 -32.11 33.04
CA SER A 13 -19.12 -30.82 33.65
C SER A 13 -17.65 -30.37 33.46
N LEU A 14 -16.89 -31.03 32.58
CA LEU A 14 -15.51 -30.71 32.21
C LEU A 14 -15.39 -29.56 31.19
N TRP A 15 -16.49 -28.91 30.81
CA TRP A 15 -16.48 -27.79 29.85
C TRP A 15 -15.93 -26.46 30.39
N ARG A 16 -15.45 -26.38 31.64
CA ARG A 16 -14.90 -25.12 32.19
C ARG A 16 -13.38 -24.93 32.09
N ASN A 17 -12.56 -25.98 32.02
CA ASN A 17 -11.11 -25.81 32.27
C ASN A 17 -10.14 -26.25 31.15
N ASN A 18 -10.60 -26.61 29.95
CA ASN A 18 -9.69 -27.19 28.95
C ASN A 18 -9.39 -26.34 27.71
N PHE A 19 -9.62 -25.03 27.68
CA PHE A 19 -9.16 -24.24 26.52
C PHE A 19 -7.63 -24.25 26.38
N LEU A 20 -6.91 -24.16 27.51
CA LEU A 20 -5.45 -24.27 27.54
C LEU A 20 -4.98 -25.69 27.21
N GLN A 21 -5.65 -26.71 27.76
CA GLN A 21 -5.38 -28.11 27.42
C GLN A 21 -5.60 -28.38 25.92
N PHE A 22 -6.70 -27.89 25.36
CA PHE A 22 -7.04 -27.96 23.93
C PHE A 22 -6.07 -27.21 23.02
N LEU A 23 -5.45 -26.14 23.51
CA LEU A 23 -4.35 -25.47 22.82
C LEU A 23 -3.07 -26.30 22.89
N HIS A 24 -2.75 -26.87 24.04
CA HIS A 24 -1.58 -27.73 24.22
C HIS A 24 -1.66 -29.00 23.36
N GLU A 25 -2.80 -29.70 23.36
CA GLU A 25 -3.07 -30.89 22.54
C GLU A 25 -2.94 -30.64 21.04
N ARG A 26 -3.21 -29.42 20.58
CA ARG A 26 -3.08 -29.02 19.16
C ARG A 26 -1.72 -28.43 18.80
N GLY A 27 -0.75 -28.45 19.72
CA GLY A 27 0.59 -27.90 19.49
C GLY A 27 0.66 -26.36 19.55
N GLY A 28 -0.29 -25.72 20.24
CA GLY A 28 -0.34 -24.28 20.46
C GLY A 28 -1.46 -23.56 19.69
N PRO A 29 -1.51 -22.22 19.76
CA PRO A 29 -2.48 -21.41 19.05
C PRO A 29 -2.40 -21.60 17.53
N PRO A 30 -3.53 -21.51 16.80
CA PRO A 30 -3.50 -21.59 15.34
C PRO A 30 -2.55 -20.54 14.76
N LYS A 31 -1.78 -20.93 13.73
CA LYS A 31 -0.88 -20.00 13.04
C LYS A 31 -1.67 -18.77 12.59
N ARG A 32 -1.19 -17.59 12.98
CA ARG A 32 -1.75 -16.32 12.50
C ARG A 32 -1.74 -16.37 10.97
N ARG A 33 -2.85 -15.99 10.33
CA ARG A 33 -2.91 -15.85 8.86
C ARG A 33 -1.70 -15.01 8.42
N SER A 34 -1.01 -15.44 7.37
CA SER A 34 0.06 -14.63 6.79
C SER A 34 -0.49 -13.24 6.48
N ARG A 35 0.21 -12.20 6.91
CA ARG A 35 -0.17 -10.82 6.56
C ARG A 35 -0.23 -10.76 5.03
N SER A 36 -1.30 -10.17 4.49
CA SER A 36 -1.50 -10.11 3.04
C SER A 36 -0.26 -9.55 2.36
N ASN A 37 0.18 -10.18 1.27
CA ASN A 37 1.28 -9.70 0.42
C ASN A 37 1.17 -8.19 0.17
N ASP A 38 2.31 -7.49 0.12
CA ASP A 38 2.38 -6.05 -0.10
C ASP A 38 1.54 -5.63 -1.32
N LYS A 39 0.34 -5.09 -1.10
CA LYS A 39 -0.58 -4.62 -2.15
C LYS A 39 -0.17 -3.25 -2.72
N LYS A 40 1.12 -2.90 -2.62
CA LYS A 40 1.63 -1.63 -3.11
C LYS A 40 1.84 -1.74 -4.62
N PRO A 41 1.54 -0.70 -5.40
CA PRO A 41 1.74 -0.75 -6.84
C PRO A 41 3.24 -0.76 -7.22
N ILE A 42 4.08 -0.28 -6.30
CA ILE A 42 5.54 -0.39 -6.29
C ILE A 42 5.87 -1.48 -5.26
N SER A 43 6.06 -2.71 -5.73
CA SER A 43 6.44 -3.87 -4.90
C SER A 43 7.66 -4.55 -5.51
N GLY A 44 8.60 -4.98 -4.68
CA GLY A 44 9.80 -5.73 -5.11
C GLY A 44 10.98 -4.88 -5.58
N GLN A 45 10.77 -3.62 -5.99
CA GLN A 45 11.83 -2.70 -6.41
C GLN A 45 11.74 -1.40 -5.59
N SER A 46 12.89 -0.75 -5.38
CA SER A 46 12.99 0.56 -4.71
C SER A 46 12.35 1.67 -5.55
N CYS A 47 12.65 1.68 -6.85
CA CYS A 47 12.19 2.70 -7.80
C CYS A 47 11.73 2.06 -9.12
N PHE A 48 10.72 2.65 -9.76
CA PHE A 48 10.27 2.29 -11.11
C PHE A 48 10.40 3.49 -12.06
N LYS A 49 10.80 3.24 -13.31
CA LYS A 49 10.68 4.23 -14.39
C LYS A 49 9.22 4.30 -14.84
N GLY A 50 8.74 5.50 -15.12
CA GLY A 50 7.39 5.72 -15.64
C GLY A 50 7.29 6.94 -16.56
N ILE A 51 6.14 7.04 -17.22
CA ILE A 51 5.77 8.14 -18.11
C ILE A 51 4.62 8.91 -17.46
N VAL A 52 4.73 10.23 -17.40
CA VAL A 52 3.66 11.10 -16.91
C VAL A 52 2.52 11.09 -17.93
N LEU A 53 1.33 10.67 -17.49
CA LEU A 53 0.11 10.77 -18.30
C LEU A 53 -0.50 12.16 -18.18
N LYS A 54 -0.63 12.68 -16.95
CA LYS A 54 -1.13 14.02 -16.69
C LYS A 54 -0.67 14.57 -15.35
N LEU A 55 -0.56 15.89 -15.27
CA LEU A 55 -0.27 16.61 -14.04
C LEU A 55 -1.57 16.93 -13.32
N VAL A 56 -1.63 16.63 -12.02
CA VAL A 56 -2.85 16.82 -11.21
C VAL A 56 -2.53 17.48 -9.89
N ILE A 57 -3.39 18.41 -9.48
CA ILE A 57 -3.35 18.97 -8.13
C ILE A 57 -4.29 18.14 -7.26
N ARG A 58 -3.79 17.60 -6.15
CA ARG A 58 -4.59 16.87 -5.16
C ARG A 58 -4.69 17.69 -3.89
N HIS A 59 -5.90 17.75 -3.33
CA HIS A 59 -6.14 18.34 -2.02
C HIS A 59 -5.85 17.31 -0.91
N PRO A 60 -5.26 17.72 0.22
CA PRO A 60 -5.06 16.86 1.37
C PRO A 60 -6.40 16.52 2.05
N LYS A 61 -6.36 15.53 2.94
CA LYS A 61 -7.46 15.24 3.88
C LYS A 61 -7.66 16.43 4.82
N LYS A 62 -8.91 16.65 5.23
CA LYS A 62 -9.28 17.47 6.39
C LYS A 62 -8.47 16.99 7.59
N PRO A 63 -7.75 17.85 8.36
CA PRO A 63 -7.98 19.27 8.66
C PRO A 63 -7.23 20.28 7.78
N ASN A 64 -6.38 19.81 6.87
CA ASN A 64 -5.53 20.69 6.07
C ASN A 64 -6.25 21.16 4.79
N SER A 65 -5.88 22.33 4.29
CA SER A 65 -6.26 22.84 2.96
C SER A 65 -4.99 23.18 2.16
N GLY A 66 -5.12 23.23 0.83
CA GLY A 66 -4.03 23.64 -0.06
C GLY A 66 -3.70 22.65 -1.17
N ASN A 67 -2.72 23.02 -1.99
CA ASN A 67 -2.50 22.42 -3.30
C ASN A 67 -1.25 21.54 -3.28
N ARG A 68 -1.39 20.24 -3.50
CA ARG A 68 -0.25 19.32 -3.62
C ARG A 68 -0.04 18.93 -5.08
N LYS A 69 1.10 19.28 -5.64
CA LYS A 69 1.49 18.95 -7.02
C LYS A 69 1.76 17.45 -7.12
N CYS A 70 1.01 16.76 -7.97
CA CYS A 70 1.12 15.34 -8.22
C CYS A 70 1.12 15.09 -9.74
N ALA A 71 1.51 13.89 -10.14
CA ALA A 71 1.40 13.41 -11.50
C ALA A 71 0.74 12.03 -11.50
N ILE A 72 -0.09 11.76 -12.49
CA ILE A 72 -0.51 10.40 -12.80
C ILE A 72 0.55 9.82 -13.71
N VAL A 73 1.18 8.74 -13.28
CA VAL A 73 2.31 8.11 -13.94
C VAL A 73 1.94 6.67 -14.30
N ARG A 74 2.17 6.30 -15.56
CA ARG A 74 2.17 4.91 -15.99
C ARG A 74 3.56 4.34 -15.77
N LEU A 75 3.67 3.35 -14.88
CA LEU A 75 4.94 2.68 -14.60
C LEU A 75 5.29 1.68 -15.70
N SER A 76 6.56 1.26 -15.74
CA SER A 76 7.05 0.18 -16.60
C SER A 76 6.32 -1.16 -16.39
N ASN A 77 5.76 -1.40 -15.20
CA ASN A 77 4.95 -2.59 -14.91
C ASN A 77 3.51 -2.51 -15.46
N GLY A 78 3.18 -1.45 -16.22
CA GLY A 78 1.86 -1.20 -16.80
C GLY A 78 0.83 -0.61 -15.85
N LYS A 79 1.11 -0.53 -14.53
CA LYS A 79 0.19 0.05 -13.55
C LYS A 79 0.24 1.58 -13.58
N GLU A 80 -0.92 2.18 -13.39
CA GLU A 80 -1.06 3.63 -13.25
C GLU A 80 -1.12 4.03 -11.77
N ILE A 81 -0.36 5.05 -11.40
CA ILE A 81 -0.25 5.51 -10.01
C ILE A 81 -0.27 7.04 -9.96
N CYS A 82 -0.91 7.59 -8.94
CA CYS A 82 -0.73 8.99 -8.56
C CYS A 82 0.53 9.14 -7.70
N ALA A 83 1.55 9.82 -8.23
CA ALA A 83 2.81 10.11 -7.54
C ALA A 83 2.91 11.60 -7.15
N TYR A 84 3.41 11.88 -5.96
CA TYR A 84 3.63 13.25 -5.48
C TYR A 84 4.94 13.83 -6.05
N ILE A 85 4.95 15.12 -6.40
CA ILE A 85 6.15 15.83 -6.83
C ILE A 85 6.69 16.60 -5.61
N PRO A 86 7.86 16.22 -5.06
CA PRO A 86 8.41 16.89 -3.90
C PRO A 86 9.12 18.19 -4.27
N GLY A 87 9.02 19.18 -3.37
CA GLY A 87 9.63 20.50 -3.52
C GLY A 87 8.70 21.55 -4.14
N VAL A 88 9.24 22.75 -4.37
CA VAL A 88 8.54 23.87 -4.99
C VAL A 88 8.92 23.95 -6.47
N GLY A 89 7.91 24.05 -7.33
CA GLY A 89 8.08 24.12 -8.79
C GLY A 89 8.50 22.79 -9.43
N HIS A 90 8.09 22.58 -10.68
CA HIS A 90 8.55 21.46 -11.51
C HIS A 90 8.45 21.80 -13.00
N ASN A 91 9.23 21.12 -13.82
CA ASN A 91 9.30 21.27 -15.28
C ASN A 91 8.60 20.13 -16.04
N LEU A 92 7.94 19.21 -15.33
CA LEU A 92 7.26 18.07 -15.94
C LEU A 92 6.13 18.51 -16.86
N GLN A 93 5.98 17.77 -17.96
CA GLN A 93 4.91 17.87 -18.94
C GLN A 93 4.24 16.50 -19.09
N GLU A 94 3.22 16.42 -19.92
CA GLU A 94 2.72 15.13 -20.40
C GLU A 94 3.84 14.41 -21.17
N HIS A 95 3.85 13.08 -21.07
CA HIS A 95 4.86 12.19 -21.67
C HIS A 95 6.30 12.32 -21.14
N SER A 96 6.57 13.19 -20.17
CA SER A 96 7.88 13.24 -19.51
C SER A 96 8.19 11.93 -18.78
N HIS A 97 9.45 11.51 -18.81
CA HIS A 97 9.98 10.37 -18.09
C HIS A 97 10.36 10.75 -16.66
N VAL A 98 9.89 9.94 -15.71
CA VAL A 98 10.15 10.14 -14.27
C VAL A 98 10.55 8.86 -13.59
N LEU A 99 11.37 8.99 -12.55
CA LEU A 99 11.67 7.91 -11.63
C LEU A 99 10.75 8.05 -10.43
N VAL A 100 10.07 6.96 -10.06
CA VAL A 100 9.06 6.93 -9.01
C VAL A 100 9.48 5.97 -7.92
N GLU A 101 9.48 6.44 -6.68
CA GLU A 101 9.76 5.68 -5.48
C GLU A 101 8.50 5.38 -4.67
N GLY A 102 8.55 4.29 -3.92
CA GLY A 102 7.52 3.99 -2.94
C GLY A 102 7.52 5.02 -1.80
N GLY A 103 6.34 5.39 -1.32
CA GLY A 103 6.22 6.29 -0.18
C GLY A 103 4.82 6.85 -0.02
N ARG A 104 4.12 6.43 1.04
CA ARG A 104 2.75 6.91 1.29
C ARG A 104 2.74 8.31 1.89
N ARG A 105 2.14 9.26 1.17
CA ARG A 105 1.78 10.56 1.75
C ARG A 105 0.49 10.41 2.54
N ARG A 106 0.58 10.44 3.88
CA ARG A 106 -0.55 10.18 4.79
C ARG A 106 -1.72 11.12 4.57
N ASP A 107 -1.40 12.35 4.18
CA ASP A 107 -2.35 13.45 3.97
C ASP A 107 -3.12 13.31 2.67
N LEU A 108 -2.55 12.68 1.65
CA LEU A 108 -3.16 12.60 0.32
C LEU A 108 -3.89 11.26 0.15
N ILE A 109 -5.11 11.33 -0.39
CA ILE A 109 -5.89 10.15 -0.73
C ILE A 109 -5.27 9.53 -2.01
N ALA A 110 -5.07 8.21 -1.97
CA ALA A 110 -4.50 7.40 -3.07
C ALA A 110 -3.04 7.68 -3.49
N VAL A 111 -2.34 8.67 -2.92
CA VAL A 111 -0.94 8.96 -3.26
C VAL A 111 0.01 8.11 -2.41
N ARG A 112 0.51 7.03 -3.01
CA ARG A 112 1.39 6.03 -2.37
C ARG A 112 2.81 6.00 -2.92
N ALA A 113 3.15 6.97 -3.76
CA ALA A 113 4.43 7.07 -4.43
C ALA A 113 4.89 8.53 -4.50
N ASN A 114 6.20 8.72 -4.60
CA ASN A 114 6.83 10.03 -4.80
C ASN A 114 7.69 10.00 -6.06
N ILE A 115 7.77 11.10 -6.78
CA ILE A 115 8.71 11.28 -7.88
C ILE A 115 10.07 11.69 -7.32
N VAL A 116 11.13 11.06 -7.81
CA VAL A 116 12.51 11.41 -7.50
C VAL A 116 12.91 12.66 -8.30
N ARG A 117 13.42 13.68 -7.61
CA ARG A 117 13.93 14.91 -8.24
C ARG A 117 15.42 14.77 -8.57
N GLY A 118 15.86 15.40 -9.66
CA GLY A 118 17.25 15.30 -10.16
C GLY A 118 17.53 14.04 -10.99
N LYS A 119 16.48 13.34 -11.45
CA LYS A 119 16.61 12.14 -12.28
C LYS A 119 15.62 12.18 -13.45
N LEU A 120 16.07 11.71 -14.63
CA LEU A 120 15.33 11.80 -15.89
C LEU A 120 14.92 13.26 -16.16
N ASP A 121 13.66 13.51 -16.53
CA ASP A 121 13.21 14.85 -16.93
C ASP A 121 12.89 15.74 -15.72
N CYS A 122 12.85 15.16 -14.51
CA CYS A 122 12.62 15.89 -13.27
C CYS A 122 13.88 16.65 -12.85
N ALA A 123 13.89 17.97 -13.08
CA ALA A 123 14.97 18.84 -12.59
C ALA A 123 15.12 18.75 -11.05
N PRO A 124 16.31 19.03 -10.48
CA PRO A 124 16.45 19.20 -9.03
C PRO A 124 15.68 20.44 -8.54
N VAL A 125 15.46 20.53 -7.23
CA VAL A 125 14.87 21.74 -6.61
C VAL A 125 15.93 22.83 -6.59
N LYS A 126 15.63 24.00 -7.17
CA LYS A 126 16.54 25.16 -7.17
C LYS A 126 16.77 25.67 -5.75
N GLY A 127 17.97 26.12 -5.43
CA GLY A 127 18.30 26.73 -4.14
C GLY A 127 18.58 25.77 -2.98
N ARG A 128 18.73 24.47 -3.25
CA ARG A 128 19.24 23.51 -2.26
C ARG A 128 20.77 23.59 -2.25
N LYS A 129 21.34 24.23 -1.22
CA LYS A 129 22.78 24.16 -0.89
C LYS A 129 23.12 22.82 -0.27
#